data_AF-A0A2A2QMS3-F1
#
_entry.id   AF-A0A2A2QMS3-F1
#
_cell.length_a   1.000
_cell.length_b   1.000
_cell.length_c   1.000
_cell.angle_alpha   90.00
_cell.angle_beta   90.00
_cell.angle_gamma   90.00
#
_symmetry.space_group_name_H-M   'P 1'
#
loop_
_entity.id
_entity.type
_entity.pdbx_description
1 polymer ?
#
loop_
_entity_poly.entity_id
_entity_poly.type
_entity_poly.pdbx_seq_one_letter_code
_entity_poly.pdbx_strand_id
1 'polypeptide(L)'
;MKLTSSLFALVTLSAATSFAAAKPDFAKDIGPVLAKNCLECHGPEKQKGKLRLDSKEAAFKGGDSGLAGVVPGKSADSRIYKVVTLPKGHDDIMPPKGEPLSKATTDLIKAWIDAGADWPSGLKLSPAGGATAKKENELPAAPKASAAETKAVAELAKAGITAREIAQGSNWRYINLRVVGKKFDAKVWDQIKDISNLLELNAAGVEISEADLAKLGKVTNLRRLNLANATVKDSGLAGLKTLVNLEYLNLVGTEVTDAGLKQLAGLKKLQSVYLFESKVTDAGVAELKKALPTARIDNGADLKAFAAVAAAAKAEADKKAEEAKKAAEAAKKAADAGKKDEKKPDAPKADEKKDDAKKKGKKADDKKK
;
A
#
# COMPACT_ATOMS: atom_id res chain seq x y z
N MET A 1 44.33 -23.15 51.90
CA MET A 1 45.04 -23.34 50.62
C MET A 1 44.40 -24.53 49.91
N LYS A 2 44.11 -24.37 48.61
CA LYS A 2 43.42 -25.27 47.65
C LYS A 2 42.02 -24.78 47.25
N LEU A 3 42.04 -23.92 46.22
CA LEU A 3 40.94 -23.66 45.31
C LEU A 3 40.67 -24.93 44.49
N THR A 4 39.42 -25.35 44.38
CA THR A 4 38.97 -26.28 43.33
C THR A 4 38.11 -25.51 42.34
N SER A 5 38.54 -25.62 41.08
CA SER A 5 38.07 -24.90 39.91
C SER A 5 36.68 -25.38 39.49
N SER A 6 35.74 -24.45 39.32
CA SER A 6 34.41 -24.73 38.77
C SER A 6 34.40 -24.37 37.29
N LEU A 7 34.33 -25.38 36.44
CA LEU A 7 34.32 -25.27 34.98
C LEU A 7 32.92 -24.84 34.53
N PHE A 8 32.72 -23.56 34.22
CA PHE A 8 31.48 -23.09 33.58
C PHE A 8 31.58 -23.28 32.07
N ALA A 9 30.84 -24.26 31.55
CA ALA A 9 30.64 -24.44 30.12
C ALA A 9 29.77 -23.29 29.58
N LEU A 10 30.34 -22.45 28.72
CA LEU A 10 29.64 -21.37 28.04
C LEU A 10 28.87 -21.94 26.85
N VAL A 11 27.60 -22.28 27.06
CA VAL A 11 26.66 -22.61 25.97
C VAL A 11 26.25 -21.31 25.29
N THR A 12 26.84 -21.02 24.13
CA THR A 12 26.40 -19.91 23.29
C THR A 12 25.13 -20.30 22.54
N LEU A 13 23.98 -19.83 23.03
CA LEU A 13 22.70 -19.96 22.35
C LEU A 13 22.63 -18.92 21.22
N SER A 14 23.05 -19.30 20.01
CA SER A 14 22.81 -18.51 18.80
C SER A 14 21.32 -18.53 18.48
N ALA A 15 20.61 -17.45 18.82
CA ALA A 15 19.25 -17.21 18.33
C ALA A 15 19.33 -16.84 16.84
N ALA A 16 19.14 -17.82 15.97
CA ALA A 16 18.83 -17.56 14.57
C ALA A 16 17.41 -16.99 14.50
N THR A 17 17.29 -15.68 14.25
CA THR A 17 16.02 -15.06 13.87
C THR A 17 15.60 -15.60 12.51
N SER A 18 14.75 -16.63 12.54
CA SER A 18 14.07 -17.12 11.35
C SER A 18 13.05 -16.05 10.93
N PHE A 19 13.38 -15.28 9.90
CA PHE A 19 12.38 -14.52 9.15
C PHE A 19 11.49 -15.54 8.44
N ALA A 20 10.37 -15.92 9.06
CA ALA A 20 9.33 -16.63 8.36
C ALA A 20 8.84 -15.75 7.19
N ALA A 21 9.02 -16.21 5.96
CA ALA A 21 8.51 -15.52 4.78
C ALA A 21 7.00 -15.25 4.96
N ALA A 22 6.56 -14.04 4.65
CA ALA A 22 5.16 -13.65 4.78
C ALA A 22 4.27 -14.64 3.99
N LYS A 23 3.17 -15.09 4.62
CA LYS A 23 2.22 -16.01 3.99
C LYS A 23 1.57 -15.34 2.77
N PRO A 24 1.44 -16.03 1.62
CA PRO A 24 0.75 -15.47 0.46
C PRO A 24 -0.71 -15.08 0.78
N ASP A 25 -1.12 -13.89 0.36
CA ASP A 25 -2.49 -13.40 0.49
C ASP A 25 -3.33 -13.90 -0.68
N PHE A 26 -4.49 -14.49 -0.40
CA PHE A 26 -5.29 -15.07 -1.47
C PHE A 26 -5.80 -14.03 -2.47
N ALA A 27 -6.30 -12.89 -2.00
CA ALA A 27 -6.91 -11.91 -2.90
C ALA A 27 -5.87 -11.22 -3.78
N LYS A 28 -4.67 -10.99 -3.26
CA LYS A 28 -3.59 -10.28 -3.95
C LYS A 28 -2.72 -11.20 -4.80
N ASP A 29 -2.38 -12.39 -4.28
CA ASP A 29 -1.32 -13.21 -4.85
C ASP A 29 -1.86 -14.45 -5.58
N ILE A 30 -2.90 -15.11 -5.04
CA ILE A 30 -3.39 -16.41 -5.54
C ILE A 30 -4.59 -16.28 -6.47
N GLY A 31 -5.55 -15.43 -6.12
CA GLY A 31 -6.76 -15.18 -6.87
C GLY A 31 -6.49 -14.79 -8.33
N PRO A 32 -5.58 -13.83 -8.60
CA PRO A 32 -5.19 -13.49 -9.97
C PRO A 32 -4.54 -14.66 -10.74
N VAL A 33 -3.76 -15.50 -10.07
CA VAL A 33 -3.13 -16.68 -10.67
C VAL A 33 -4.18 -17.70 -11.09
N LEU A 34 -5.12 -18.04 -10.21
CA LEU A 34 -6.21 -18.98 -10.52
C LEU A 34 -7.12 -18.41 -11.61
N ALA A 35 -7.50 -17.14 -11.50
CA ALA A 35 -8.36 -16.46 -12.46
C ALA A 35 -7.79 -16.47 -13.87
N LYS A 36 -6.49 -16.18 -14.00
CA LYS A 36 -5.81 -16.10 -15.29
C LYS A 36 -5.52 -17.46 -15.91
N ASN A 37 -5.06 -18.41 -15.11
CA ASN A 37 -4.46 -19.63 -15.66
C ASN A 37 -5.37 -20.87 -15.56
N CYS A 38 -6.44 -20.82 -14.76
CA CYS A 38 -7.23 -22.01 -14.46
C CYS A 38 -8.69 -21.88 -14.88
N LEU A 39 -9.29 -20.70 -14.78
CA LEU A 39 -10.74 -20.53 -14.91
C LEU A 39 -11.28 -20.61 -16.33
N GLU A 40 -10.44 -20.50 -17.36
CA GLU A 40 -10.88 -20.77 -18.74
C GLU A 40 -11.41 -22.21 -18.89
N CYS A 41 -10.86 -23.16 -18.12
CA CYS A 41 -11.25 -24.57 -18.16
C CYS A 41 -11.93 -25.09 -16.88
N HIS A 42 -11.74 -24.41 -15.74
CA HIS A 42 -12.26 -24.79 -14.43
C HIS A 42 -13.08 -23.66 -13.77
N GLY A 43 -13.73 -22.83 -14.57
CA GLY A 43 -14.59 -21.73 -14.15
C GLY A 43 -16.08 -22.08 -14.21
N PRO A 44 -16.98 -21.08 -14.11
CA PRO A 44 -18.43 -21.32 -14.16
C PRO A 44 -18.89 -21.88 -15.52
N GLU A 45 -18.31 -21.39 -16.61
CA GLU A 45 -18.71 -21.73 -17.99
C GLU A 45 -18.18 -23.07 -18.46
N LYS A 46 -16.99 -23.46 -18.00
CA LYS A 46 -16.31 -24.70 -18.39
C LYS A 46 -15.74 -25.38 -17.16
N GLN A 47 -16.07 -26.65 -17.00
CA GLN A 47 -15.78 -27.43 -15.79
C GLN A 47 -15.11 -28.75 -16.19
N LYS A 48 -13.93 -28.66 -16.80
CA LYS A 48 -13.20 -29.86 -17.24
C LYS A 48 -12.91 -30.76 -16.02
N GLY A 49 -13.16 -32.05 -16.19
CA GLY A 49 -13.07 -33.04 -15.10
C GLY A 49 -13.95 -32.70 -13.90
N LYS A 50 -15.05 -31.95 -14.10
CA LYS A 50 -15.95 -31.42 -13.05
C LYS A 50 -15.26 -30.65 -11.93
N LEU A 51 -14.03 -30.18 -12.15
CA LEU A 51 -13.29 -29.35 -11.21
C LEU A 51 -13.68 -27.89 -11.41
N ARG A 52 -13.96 -27.20 -10.31
CA ARG A 52 -14.27 -25.78 -10.23
C ARG A 52 -13.27 -25.09 -9.33
N LEU A 53 -12.67 -24.01 -9.80
CA LEU A 53 -11.64 -23.24 -9.09
C LEU A 53 -12.05 -21.78 -8.86
N ASP A 54 -13.33 -21.46 -9.06
CA ASP A 54 -13.89 -20.12 -8.90
C ASP A 54 -14.60 -19.92 -7.55
N SER A 55 -14.77 -20.95 -6.73
CA SER A 55 -15.25 -20.81 -5.35
C SER A 55 -14.48 -21.73 -4.41
N LYS A 56 -14.32 -21.29 -3.16
CA LYS A 56 -13.60 -22.04 -2.12
C LYS A 56 -14.14 -23.46 -1.96
N GLU A 57 -15.44 -23.62 -1.77
CA GLU A 57 -16.06 -24.90 -1.46
C GLU A 57 -15.83 -25.92 -2.58
N ALA A 58 -15.96 -25.48 -3.83
CA ALA A 58 -15.81 -26.34 -4.99
C ALA A 58 -14.33 -26.65 -5.29
N ALA A 59 -13.44 -25.65 -5.14
CA ALA A 59 -11.99 -25.82 -5.32
C ALA A 59 -11.39 -26.81 -4.34
N PHE A 60 -11.89 -26.86 -3.10
CA PHE A 60 -11.39 -27.75 -2.08
C PHE A 60 -11.95 -29.16 -2.28
N LYS A 61 -13.23 -29.28 -2.64
CA LYS A 61 -13.88 -30.58 -2.90
C LYS A 61 -13.20 -31.37 -4.03
N GLY A 62 -12.73 -30.70 -5.08
CA GLY A 62 -12.17 -31.37 -6.25
C GLY A 62 -13.23 -31.80 -7.27
N GLY A 63 -12.79 -32.51 -8.31
CA GLY A 63 -13.63 -32.98 -9.42
C GLY A 63 -13.63 -34.50 -9.58
N ASP A 64 -13.81 -34.97 -10.82
CA ASP A 64 -13.93 -36.40 -11.18
C ASP A 64 -12.64 -37.22 -10.99
N SER A 65 -11.52 -36.57 -10.65
CA SER A 65 -10.25 -37.25 -10.39
C SER A 65 -10.24 -38.15 -9.14
N GLY A 66 -11.28 -38.08 -8.30
CA GLY A 66 -11.34 -38.77 -7.00
C GLY A 66 -10.41 -38.17 -5.92
N LEU A 67 -9.61 -37.17 -6.26
CA LEU A 67 -8.76 -36.43 -5.34
C LEU A 67 -9.37 -35.08 -4.98
N ALA A 68 -9.16 -34.66 -3.73
CA ALA A 68 -9.47 -33.30 -3.30
C ALA A 68 -8.68 -32.29 -4.15
N GLY A 69 -9.35 -31.18 -4.51
CA GLY A 69 -8.72 -30.15 -5.33
C GLY A 69 -7.62 -29.42 -4.55
N VAL A 70 -7.97 -28.96 -3.35
CA VAL A 70 -7.06 -28.31 -2.39
C VAL A 70 -7.19 -28.99 -1.03
N VAL A 71 -6.05 -29.40 -0.48
CA VAL A 71 -5.91 -29.94 0.87
C VAL A 71 -5.07 -28.96 1.69
N PRO A 72 -5.69 -28.18 2.59
CA PRO A 72 -4.97 -27.22 3.44
C PRO A 72 -3.77 -27.84 4.15
N GLY A 73 -2.62 -27.19 4.05
CA GLY A 73 -1.36 -27.65 4.64
C GLY A 73 -0.66 -28.77 3.88
N LYS A 74 -1.23 -29.29 2.77
CA LYS A 74 -0.70 -30.45 2.04
C LYS A 74 -0.71 -30.21 0.53
N SER A 75 0.22 -29.39 0.03
CA SER A 75 0.35 -29.17 -1.42
C SER A 75 0.58 -30.47 -2.18
N ALA A 76 1.37 -31.39 -1.61
CA ALA A 76 1.67 -32.69 -2.20
C ALA A 76 0.45 -33.61 -2.33
N ASP A 77 -0.65 -33.36 -1.59
CA ASP A 77 -1.90 -34.11 -1.70
C ASP A 77 -2.96 -33.37 -2.52
N SER A 78 -2.74 -32.09 -2.82
CA SER A 78 -3.69 -31.24 -3.53
C SER A 78 -3.61 -31.48 -5.04
N ARG A 79 -4.73 -31.91 -5.66
CA ARG A 79 -4.77 -32.19 -7.10
C ARG A 79 -4.31 -30.99 -7.92
N ILE A 80 -4.69 -29.77 -7.54
CA ILE A 80 -4.34 -28.57 -8.31
C ILE A 80 -2.82 -28.35 -8.39
N TYR A 81 -2.07 -28.70 -7.34
CA TYR A 81 -0.63 -28.52 -7.32
C TYR A 81 0.05 -29.62 -8.12
N LYS A 82 -0.39 -30.88 -7.96
CA LYS A 82 0.16 -32.02 -8.71
C LYS A 82 0.16 -31.77 -10.21
N VAL A 83 -0.96 -31.35 -10.78
CA VAL A 83 -1.13 -31.22 -12.24
C VAL A 83 -0.39 -30.03 -12.85
N VAL A 84 -0.16 -28.95 -12.09
CA VAL A 84 0.57 -27.77 -12.61
C VAL A 84 2.09 -27.93 -12.51
N THR A 85 2.57 -28.93 -11.76
CA THR A 85 4.01 -29.23 -11.62
C THR A 85 4.48 -30.41 -12.46
N LEU A 86 3.60 -31.01 -13.27
CA LEU A 86 3.97 -32.13 -14.14
C LEU A 86 4.97 -31.67 -15.22
N PRO A 87 5.83 -32.57 -15.73
CA PRO A 87 6.75 -32.26 -16.82
C PRO A 87 6.02 -31.84 -18.10
N LYS A 88 6.60 -30.90 -18.86
CA LYS A 88 6.08 -30.48 -20.16
C LYS A 88 5.86 -31.69 -21.07
N GLY A 89 4.67 -31.82 -21.64
CA GLY A 89 4.28 -32.93 -22.50
C GLY A 89 3.58 -34.10 -21.79
N HIS A 90 3.40 -34.03 -20.48
CA HIS A 90 2.56 -35.00 -19.76
C HIS A 90 1.07 -34.77 -20.04
N ASP A 91 0.28 -35.83 -20.26
CA ASP A 91 -1.13 -35.71 -20.66
C ASP A 91 -2.02 -34.96 -19.65
N ASP A 92 -1.78 -35.16 -18.36
CA ASP A 92 -2.49 -34.47 -17.28
C ASP A 92 -1.93 -33.08 -16.91
N ILE A 93 -0.92 -32.55 -17.60
CA ILE A 93 -0.35 -31.25 -17.25
C ILE A 93 -1.39 -30.14 -17.43
N MET A 94 -1.41 -29.20 -16.48
CA MET A 94 -2.24 -28.01 -16.55
C MET A 94 -1.37 -26.74 -16.57
N PRO A 95 -1.61 -25.79 -17.49
CA PRO A 95 -2.66 -25.82 -18.52
C PRO A 95 -2.39 -26.84 -19.64
N PRO A 96 -3.43 -27.44 -20.25
CA PRO A 96 -3.27 -28.48 -21.28
C PRO A 96 -2.90 -27.90 -22.65
N LYS A 97 -3.00 -26.57 -22.80
CA LYS A 97 -2.59 -25.81 -23.97
C LYS A 97 -1.77 -24.62 -23.51
N GLY A 98 -0.71 -24.30 -24.25
CA GLY A 98 0.21 -23.22 -23.91
C GLY A 98 1.41 -23.69 -23.09
N GLU A 99 2.16 -22.74 -22.56
CA GLU A 99 3.34 -23.04 -21.74
C GLU A 99 2.93 -23.44 -20.31
N PRO A 100 3.65 -24.39 -19.68
CA PRO A 100 3.48 -24.69 -18.26
C PRO A 100 3.62 -23.44 -17.38
N LEU A 101 3.02 -23.49 -16.19
CA LEU A 101 3.18 -22.39 -15.23
C LEU A 101 4.65 -22.21 -14.84
N SER A 102 5.05 -20.96 -14.64
CA SER A 102 6.41 -20.66 -14.19
C SER A 102 6.66 -21.23 -12.80
N LYS A 103 7.92 -21.57 -12.50
CA LYS A 103 8.34 -22.08 -11.18
C LYS A 103 7.91 -21.15 -10.04
N ALA A 104 8.04 -19.85 -10.23
CA ALA A 104 7.61 -18.84 -9.27
C ALA A 104 6.10 -18.92 -8.99
N THR A 105 5.29 -19.10 -10.04
CA THR A 105 3.83 -19.27 -9.91
C THR A 105 3.47 -20.56 -9.19
N THR A 106 4.12 -21.68 -9.53
CA THR A 106 3.87 -22.95 -8.84
C THR A 106 4.32 -22.92 -7.39
N ASP A 107 5.43 -22.24 -7.08
CA ASP A 107 5.92 -22.08 -5.71
C ASP A 107 4.99 -21.22 -4.87
N LEU A 108 4.39 -20.19 -5.46
CA LEU A 108 3.40 -19.35 -4.81
C LEU A 108 2.13 -20.14 -4.45
N ILE A 109 1.62 -20.97 -5.38
CA ILE A 109 0.50 -21.88 -5.12
C ILE A 109 0.87 -22.88 -4.02
N LYS A 110 2.08 -23.46 -4.06
CA LYS A 110 2.59 -24.38 -3.04
C LYS A 110 2.59 -23.73 -1.66
N ALA A 111 3.21 -22.55 -1.55
CA ALA A 111 3.36 -21.82 -0.31
C ALA A 111 2.00 -21.45 0.29
N TRP A 112 1.04 -21.05 -0.53
CA TRP A 112 -0.32 -20.76 -0.08
C TRP A 112 -1.04 -22.01 0.46
N ILE A 113 -0.98 -23.14 -0.27
CA ILE A 113 -1.61 -24.37 0.19
C ILE A 113 -0.99 -24.82 1.53
N ASP A 114 0.33 -24.86 1.60
CA ASP A 114 1.06 -25.29 2.80
C ASP A 114 0.87 -24.33 3.98
N ALA A 115 0.61 -23.04 3.71
CA ALA A 115 0.26 -22.06 4.73
C ALA A 115 -1.18 -22.19 5.27
N GLY A 116 -1.95 -23.18 4.78
CA GLY A 116 -3.32 -23.46 5.22
C GLY A 116 -4.39 -23.11 4.19
N ALA A 117 -4.00 -22.73 2.97
CA ALA A 117 -4.90 -22.38 1.88
C ALA A 117 -5.99 -21.37 2.29
N ASP A 118 -5.63 -20.32 3.04
CA ASP A 118 -6.64 -19.36 3.49
C ASP A 118 -7.30 -18.70 2.26
N TRP A 119 -8.61 -18.85 2.16
CA TRP A 119 -9.46 -18.30 1.11
C TRP A 119 -10.66 -17.69 1.81
N PRO A 120 -10.90 -16.37 1.69
CA PRO A 120 -12.04 -15.70 2.32
C PRO A 120 -13.37 -16.33 1.94
N SER A 121 -14.17 -16.72 2.94
CA SER A 121 -15.49 -17.32 2.70
C SER A 121 -16.39 -16.39 1.88
N GLY A 122 -17.09 -16.94 0.89
CA GLY A 122 -17.98 -16.18 0.01
C GLY A 122 -17.29 -15.44 -1.15
N LEU A 123 -15.96 -15.38 -1.19
CA LEU A 123 -15.23 -14.80 -2.32
C LEU A 123 -15.24 -15.77 -3.51
N LYS A 124 -15.84 -15.35 -4.63
CA LYS A 124 -15.83 -16.07 -5.91
C LYS A 124 -14.89 -15.38 -6.91
N LEU A 125 -14.11 -16.18 -7.62
CA LEU A 125 -13.28 -15.74 -8.75
C LEU A 125 -14.07 -15.83 -10.06
N SER A 126 -13.51 -15.25 -11.13
CA SER A 126 -14.10 -15.32 -12.46
C SER A 126 -12.96 -15.22 -13.50
N PRO A 127 -13.04 -15.88 -14.67
CA PRO A 127 -11.93 -15.97 -15.63
C PRO A 127 -11.32 -14.63 -15.99
N ALA A 128 -10.02 -14.57 -16.27
CA ALA A 128 -9.35 -13.34 -16.70
C ALA A 128 -9.89 -12.91 -18.08
N GLY A 129 -10.94 -12.11 -17.97
CA GLY A 129 -11.93 -11.75 -18.97
C GLY A 129 -13.26 -11.50 -18.25
N GLY A 130 -13.20 -10.75 -17.13
CA GLY A 130 -14.27 -10.54 -16.17
C GLY A 130 -14.18 -11.58 -15.05
N ALA A 131 -13.62 -11.26 -13.88
CA ALA A 131 -14.42 -10.60 -12.85
C ALA A 131 -15.78 -10.14 -13.40
N THR A 132 -16.80 -11.00 -13.37
CA THR A 132 -18.13 -10.47 -13.09
C THR A 132 -18.19 -10.14 -11.58
N ALA A 133 -17.39 -9.23 -11.04
CA ALA A 133 -17.93 -7.90 -10.78
C ALA A 133 -19.05 -7.66 -11.79
N LYS A 134 -20.31 -7.69 -11.33
CA LYS A 134 -21.47 -7.27 -12.13
C LYS A 134 -21.04 -6.24 -13.19
N LYS A 135 -21.67 -6.25 -14.37
CA LYS A 135 -21.70 -5.08 -15.26
C LYS A 135 -22.17 -3.83 -14.46
N GLU A 136 -21.26 -3.24 -13.71
CA GLU A 136 -21.44 -2.21 -12.68
C GLU A 136 -20.41 -1.09 -12.95
N ASN A 137 -19.33 -1.42 -13.68
CA ASN A 137 -18.33 -0.50 -14.22
C ASN A 137 -18.55 -0.07 -15.68
N GLU A 138 -19.53 -0.62 -16.41
CA GLU A 138 -19.94 0.01 -17.67
C GLU A 138 -20.82 1.21 -17.31
N LEU A 139 -20.32 2.41 -17.59
CA LEU A 139 -21.09 3.63 -17.41
C LEU A 139 -22.40 3.48 -18.20
N PRO A 140 -23.57 3.83 -17.64
CA PRO A 140 -24.77 3.90 -18.44
C PRO A 140 -24.51 4.92 -19.58
N ALA A 141 -25.27 4.80 -20.68
CA ALA A 141 -25.26 5.85 -21.68
C ALA A 141 -25.51 7.18 -20.97
N ALA A 142 -24.64 8.17 -21.19
CA ALA A 142 -24.80 9.44 -20.50
C ALA A 142 -26.17 10.03 -20.85
N PRO A 143 -26.83 10.69 -19.88
CA PRO A 143 -28.06 11.40 -20.18
C PRO A 143 -27.78 12.40 -21.30
N LYS A 144 -28.72 12.51 -22.25
CA LYS A 144 -28.67 13.57 -23.25
C LYS A 144 -28.66 14.92 -22.53
N ALA A 145 -27.74 15.79 -22.92
CA ALA A 145 -27.63 17.11 -22.31
C ALA A 145 -28.95 17.88 -22.42
N SER A 146 -29.49 18.31 -21.29
CA SER A 146 -30.67 19.17 -21.26
C SER A 146 -30.31 20.58 -21.73
N ALA A 147 -31.32 21.39 -22.10
CA ALA A 147 -31.09 22.80 -22.41
C ALA A 147 -30.48 23.58 -21.23
N ALA A 148 -30.89 23.24 -20.00
CA ALA A 148 -30.32 23.82 -18.79
C ALA A 148 -28.84 23.44 -18.63
N GLU A 149 -28.47 22.19 -18.89
CA GLU A 149 -27.09 21.72 -18.84
C GLU A 149 -26.21 22.40 -19.90
N THR A 150 -26.71 22.53 -21.14
CA THR A 150 -25.99 23.25 -22.21
C THR A 150 -25.74 24.71 -21.83
N LYS A 151 -26.74 25.38 -21.24
CA LYS A 151 -26.58 26.74 -20.71
C LYS A 151 -25.56 26.78 -19.57
N ALA A 152 -25.65 25.85 -18.62
CA ALA A 152 -24.74 25.78 -17.48
C ALA A 152 -23.28 25.60 -17.91
N VAL A 153 -23.02 24.70 -18.89
CA VAL A 153 -21.69 24.50 -19.46
C VAL A 153 -21.18 25.77 -20.16
N ALA A 154 -22.04 26.49 -20.88
CA ALA A 154 -21.66 27.76 -21.51
C ALA A 154 -21.34 28.85 -20.48
N GLU A 155 -22.09 28.96 -19.38
CA GLU A 155 -21.79 29.91 -18.30
C GLU A 155 -20.50 29.55 -17.55
N LEU A 156 -20.22 28.26 -17.32
CA LEU A 156 -18.93 27.82 -16.76
C LEU A 156 -17.75 28.20 -17.67
N ALA A 157 -17.91 28.07 -18.99
CA ALA A 157 -16.86 28.43 -19.94
C ALA A 157 -16.51 29.93 -19.87
N LYS A 158 -17.49 30.81 -19.63
CA LYS A 158 -17.25 32.26 -19.42
C LYS A 158 -16.43 32.53 -18.15
N ALA A 159 -16.53 31.66 -17.15
CA ALA A 159 -15.72 31.69 -15.93
C ALA A 159 -14.36 30.97 -16.08
N GLY A 160 -13.98 30.56 -17.29
CA GLY A 160 -12.73 29.83 -17.54
C GLY A 160 -12.76 28.36 -17.11
N ILE A 161 -13.94 27.82 -16.76
CA ILE A 161 -14.12 26.44 -16.31
C ILE A 161 -14.59 25.59 -17.49
N THR A 162 -13.81 24.59 -17.88
CA THR A 162 -14.18 23.68 -18.96
C THR A 162 -14.81 22.40 -18.41
N ALA A 163 -16.00 22.06 -18.90
CA ALA A 163 -16.63 20.75 -18.69
C ALA A 163 -16.37 19.87 -19.93
N ARG A 164 -15.32 19.04 -19.85
CA ARG A 164 -14.83 18.25 -21.00
C ARG A 164 -15.44 16.87 -21.04
N GLU A 165 -15.64 16.32 -22.23
CA GLU A 165 -15.97 14.90 -22.36
C GLU A 165 -14.81 14.03 -21.87
N ILE A 166 -15.15 12.95 -21.16
CA ILE A 166 -14.17 11.97 -20.65
C ILE A 166 -13.68 11.07 -21.79
N ALA A 167 -14.59 10.68 -22.68
CA ALA A 167 -14.29 9.91 -23.87
C ALA A 167 -15.16 10.39 -25.04
N GLN A 168 -14.63 10.31 -26.26
CA GLN A 168 -15.32 10.76 -27.46
C GLN A 168 -16.67 10.06 -27.62
N GLY A 169 -17.75 10.84 -27.74
CA GLY A 169 -19.10 10.32 -27.94
C GLY A 169 -19.74 9.71 -26.69
N SER A 170 -19.07 9.76 -25.54
CA SER A 170 -19.62 9.27 -24.27
C SER A 170 -20.65 10.22 -23.68
N ASN A 171 -20.57 11.52 -24.00
CA ASN A 171 -21.31 12.60 -23.35
C ASN A 171 -21.12 12.70 -21.82
N TRP A 172 -20.24 11.89 -21.21
CA TRP A 172 -19.88 12.01 -19.79
C TRP A 172 -18.83 13.09 -19.60
N ARG A 173 -19.02 13.93 -18.58
CA ARG A 173 -18.18 15.11 -18.36
C ARG A 173 -17.27 15.00 -17.14
N TYR A 174 -16.12 15.65 -17.27
CA TYR A 174 -15.15 15.92 -16.22
C TYR A 174 -14.93 17.43 -16.07
N ILE A 175 -14.94 17.90 -14.82
CA ILE A 175 -14.60 19.29 -14.46
C ILE A 175 -13.38 19.30 -13.53
N ASN A 176 -12.39 20.13 -13.84
CA ASN A 176 -11.21 20.35 -13.03
C ASN A 176 -11.13 21.79 -12.53
N LEU A 177 -11.52 22.04 -11.28
CA LEU A 177 -11.46 23.37 -10.68
C LEU A 177 -10.04 23.71 -10.17
N ARG A 178 -9.20 22.71 -9.88
CA ARG A 178 -7.84 22.90 -9.35
C ARG A 178 -6.98 23.81 -10.23
N VAL A 179 -7.15 23.73 -11.55
CA VAL A 179 -6.38 24.51 -12.52
C VAL A 179 -6.89 25.93 -12.69
N VAL A 180 -8.08 26.24 -12.18
CA VAL A 180 -8.70 27.56 -12.31
C VAL A 180 -8.38 28.43 -11.10
N GLY A 181 -8.52 27.89 -9.88
CA GLY A 181 -8.23 28.63 -8.67
C GLY A 181 -8.76 27.95 -7.41
N LYS A 182 -8.63 28.66 -6.29
CA LYS A 182 -9.09 28.20 -4.97
C LYS A 182 -10.47 28.74 -4.59
N LYS A 183 -10.83 29.93 -5.05
CA LYS A 183 -12.08 30.62 -4.69
C LYS A 183 -12.98 30.71 -5.91
N PHE A 184 -14.25 30.38 -5.72
CA PHE A 184 -15.29 30.46 -6.75
C PHE A 184 -16.51 31.17 -6.20
N ASP A 185 -17.21 31.91 -7.05
CA ASP A 185 -18.49 32.50 -6.67
C ASP A 185 -19.59 31.42 -6.60
N ALA A 186 -20.73 31.77 -5.98
CA ALA A 186 -21.87 30.87 -5.84
C ALA A 186 -22.47 30.43 -7.20
N LYS A 187 -22.26 31.24 -8.26
CA LYS A 187 -22.83 30.98 -9.59
C LYS A 187 -22.18 29.76 -10.23
N VAL A 188 -20.90 29.51 -9.98
CA VAL A 188 -20.20 28.31 -10.45
C VAL A 188 -20.90 27.05 -9.94
N TRP A 189 -21.21 26.99 -8.65
CA TRP A 189 -21.90 25.85 -8.05
C TRP A 189 -23.38 25.76 -8.49
N ASP A 190 -24.01 26.89 -8.80
CA ASP A 190 -25.34 26.93 -9.41
C ASP A 190 -25.36 26.37 -10.83
N GLN A 191 -24.26 26.47 -11.57
CA GLN A 191 -24.12 25.79 -12.87
C GLN A 191 -23.84 24.30 -12.68
N ILE A 192 -22.89 23.93 -11.79
CA ILE A 192 -22.46 22.54 -11.59
C ILE A 192 -23.63 21.62 -11.21
N LYS A 193 -24.56 22.08 -10.38
CA LYS A 193 -25.74 21.29 -9.98
C LYS A 193 -26.64 20.85 -11.14
N ASP A 194 -26.60 21.57 -12.27
CA ASP A 194 -27.46 21.31 -13.44
C ASP A 194 -26.76 20.42 -14.49
N ILE A 195 -25.50 20.01 -14.24
CA ILE A 195 -24.72 19.16 -15.14
C ILE A 195 -24.93 17.69 -14.77
N SER A 196 -26.06 17.15 -15.23
CA SER A 196 -26.50 15.78 -14.95
C SER A 196 -25.56 14.70 -15.47
N ASN A 197 -24.80 14.98 -16.52
CA ASN A 197 -23.75 14.10 -17.04
C ASN A 197 -22.35 14.37 -16.46
N LEU A 198 -22.24 15.10 -15.35
CA LEU A 198 -20.96 15.23 -14.65
C LEU A 198 -20.64 13.93 -13.92
N LEU A 199 -19.58 13.26 -14.36
CA LEU A 199 -19.13 11.98 -13.83
C LEU A 199 -17.96 12.17 -12.85
N GLU A 200 -17.10 13.13 -13.14
CA GLU A 200 -15.87 13.38 -12.38
C GLU A 200 -15.72 14.87 -12.05
N LEU A 201 -15.49 15.18 -10.78
CA LEU A 201 -15.21 16.54 -10.32
C LEU A 201 -13.91 16.55 -9.49
N ASN A 202 -12.97 17.36 -9.93
CA ASN A 202 -11.77 17.68 -9.16
C ASN A 202 -11.87 19.09 -8.59
N ALA A 203 -12.19 19.17 -7.30
CA ALA A 203 -12.27 20.40 -6.49
C ALA A 203 -11.21 20.40 -5.37
N ALA A 204 -10.05 19.76 -5.61
CA ALA A 204 -8.96 19.77 -4.66
C ALA A 204 -8.41 21.19 -4.43
N GLY A 205 -8.19 21.56 -3.18
CA GLY A 205 -7.66 22.86 -2.77
C GLY A 205 -8.66 24.01 -2.88
N VAL A 206 -9.94 23.72 -3.15
CA VAL A 206 -11.00 24.72 -3.31
C VAL A 206 -11.61 25.08 -1.95
N GLU A 207 -11.83 26.38 -1.74
CA GLU A 207 -12.70 26.88 -0.68
C GLU A 207 -14.15 26.60 -1.08
N ILE A 208 -14.75 25.62 -0.41
CA ILE A 208 -16.08 25.11 -0.68
C ILE A 208 -16.94 25.21 0.59
N SER A 209 -18.11 25.84 0.48
CA SER A 209 -19.04 25.98 1.59
C SER A 209 -19.99 24.79 1.70
N GLU A 210 -20.71 24.69 2.82
CA GLU A 210 -21.77 23.69 2.99
C GLU A 210 -22.91 23.86 1.97
N ALA A 211 -23.24 25.11 1.61
CA ALA A 211 -24.24 25.40 0.60
C ALA A 211 -23.80 24.91 -0.79
N ASP A 212 -22.50 25.00 -1.10
CA ASP A 212 -21.94 24.52 -2.36
C ASP A 212 -21.92 22.99 -2.41
N LEU A 213 -21.58 22.32 -1.31
CA LEU A 213 -21.67 20.86 -1.19
C LEU A 213 -23.12 20.35 -1.29
N ALA A 214 -24.10 21.09 -0.78
CA ALA A 214 -25.51 20.77 -0.93
C ALA A 214 -25.97 20.86 -2.40
N LYS A 215 -25.43 21.82 -3.18
CA LYS A 215 -25.65 21.91 -4.63
C LYS A 215 -24.98 20.73 -5.34
N LEU A 216 -23.77 20.36 -4.96
CA LEU A 216 -23.07 19.19 -5.50
C LEU A 216 -23.86 17.90 -5.28
N GLY A 217 -24.59 17.78 -4.17
CA GLY A 217 -25.52 16.67 -3.90
C GLY A 217 -26.61 16.47 -4.96
N LYS A 218 -26.88 17.44 -5.84
CA LYS A 218 -27.82 17.28 -6.96
C LYS A 218 -27.25 16.53 -8.16
N VAL A 219 -25.92 16.38 -8.21
CA VAL A 219 -25.20 15.72 -9.31
C VAL A 219 -25.12 14.20 -9.06
N THR A 220 -26.26 13.52 -9.08
CA THR A 220 -26.38 12.12 -8.60
C THR A 220 -25.68 11.07 -9.46
N ASN A 221 -25.22 11.44 -10.67
CA ASN A 221 -24.39 10.58 -11.53
C ASN A 221 -22.89 10.68 -11.22
N LEU A 222 -22.47 11.55 -10.31
CA LEU A 222 -21.06 11.71 -9.95
C LEU A 222 -20.48 10.41 -9.40
N ARG A 223 -19.37 9.94 -9.99
CA ARG A 223 -18.65 8.72 -9.57
C ARG A 223 -17.33 9.03 -8.90
N ARG A 224 -16.65 10.10 -9.30
CA ARG A 224 -15.35 10.48 -8.73
C ARG A 224 -15.38 11.92 -8.24
N LEU A 225 -15.16 12.09 -6.94
CA LEU A 225 -15.10 13.40 -6.29
C LEU A 225 -13.77 13.55 -5.57
N ASN A 226 -12.96 14.51 -6.01
CA ASN A 226 -11.73 14.88 -5.33
C ASN A 226 -11.92 16.21 -4.59
N LEU A 227 -11.87 16.16 -3.26
CA LEU A 227 -11.95 17.29 -2.33
C LEU A 227 -10.69 17.40 -1.46
N ALA A 228 -9.57 16.81 -1.90
CA ALA A 228 -8.31 16.89 -1.16
C ALA A 228 -7.91 18.35 -0.87
N ASN A 229 -7.59 18.67 0.37
CA ASN A 229 -7.21 20.01 0.85
C ASN A 229 -8.28 21.09 0.62
N ALA A 230 -9.54 20.70 0.39
CA ALA A 230 -10.67 21.62 0.36
C ALA A 230 -11.16 21.93 1.79
N THR A 231 -11.87 23.03 1.96
CA THR A 231 -12.40 23.49 3.28
C THR A 231 -13.65 22.72 3.73
N VAL A 232 -13.60 21.38 3.67
CA VAL A 232 -14.73 20.50 3.97
C VAL A 232 -14.74 20.14 5.47
N LYS A 233 -15.93 20.25 6.08
CA LYS A 233 -16.24 19.86 7.46
C LYS A 233 -17.36 18.81 7.49
N ASP A 234 -17.62 18.22 8.66
CA ASP A 234 -18.63 17.17 8.86
C ASP A 234 -20.03 17.55 8.36
N SER A 235 -20.47 18.78 8.64
CA SER A 235 -21.74 19.35 8.19
C SER A 235 -21.87 19.34 6.67
N GLY A 236 -20.79 19.63 5.95
CA GLY A 236 -20.74 19.60 4.49
C GLY A 236 -20.97 18.20 3.90
N LEU A 237 -20.57 17.13 4.59
CA LEU A 237 -20.75 15.76 4.10
C LEU A 237 -22.21 15.31 4.07
N ALA A 238 -23.09 15.95 4.84
CA ALA A 238 -24.54 15.66 4.79
C ALA A 238 -25.12 15.91 3.39
N GLY A 239 -24.60 16.91 2.67
CA GLY A 239 -24.98 17.22 1.30
C GLY A 239 -24.59 16.16 0.26
N LEU A 240 -23.68 15.24 0.59
CA LEU A 240 -23.17 14.23 -0.34
C LEU A 240 -23.91 12.88 -0.26
N LYS A 241 -24.84 12.71 0.69
CA LYS A 241 -25.60 11.46 0.88
C LYS A 241 -26.38 10.98 -0.35
N THR A 242 -26.76 11.93 -1.20
CA THR A 242 -27.54 11.69 -2.43
C THR A 242 -26.67 11.17 -3.57
N LEU A 243 -25.35 11.21 -3.45
CA LEU A 243 -24.40 10.75 -4.45
C LEU A 243 -24.24 9.22 -4.41
N VAL A 244 -25.35 8.51 -4.53
CA VAL A 244 -25.42 7.04 -4.38
C VAL A 244 -24.62 6.26 -5.42
N ASN A 245 -24.16 6.93 -6.49
CA ASN A 245 -23.28 6.39 -7.50
C ASN A 245 -21.79 6.70 -7.28
N LEU A 246 -21.44 7.36 -6.18
CA LEU A 246 -20.06 7.73 -5.90
C LEU A 246 -19.20 6.48 -5.61
N GLU A 247 -18.09 6.36 -6.32
CA GLU A 247 -17.14 5.24 -6.25
C GLU A 247 -15.80 5.68 -5.64
N TYR A 248 -15.39 6.92 -5.92
CA TYR A 248 -14.15 7.50 -5.44
C TYR A 248 -14.43 8.80 -4.70
N LEU A 249 -13.95 8.88 -3.47
CA LEU A 249 -13.99 10.09 -2.65
C LEU A 249 -12.62 10.35 -2.02
N ASN A 250 -12.05 11.52 -2.29
CA ASN A 250 -10.81 11.95 -1.66
C ASN A 250 -11.09 13.16 -0.76
N LEU A 251 -10.83 12.98 0.54
CA LEU A 251 -11.00 13.95 1.62
C LEU A 251 -9.66 14.18 2.36
N VAL A 252 -8.53 13.91 1.70
CA VAL A 252 -7.20 14.11 2.28
C VAL A 252 -7.03 15.57 2.71
N GLY A 253 -6.45 15.83 3.88
CA GLY A 253 -6.17 17.19 4.35
C GLY A 253 -7.42 18.04 4.64
N THR A 254 -8.57 17.43 4.89
CA THR A 254 -9.82 18.13 5.24
C THR A 254 -10.05 18.16 6.76
N GLU A 255 -11.02 18.95 7.21
CA GLU A 255 -11.37 19.03 8.65
C GLU A 255 -12.41 18.00 9.09
N VAL A 256 -12.69 16.99 8.26
CA VAL A 256 -13.66 15.93 8.55
C VAL A 256 -13.20 15.07 9.73
N THR A 257 -14.14 14.72 10.60
CA THR A 257 -13.98 13.85 11.75
C THR A 257 -14.79 12.54 11.60
N ASP A 258 -14.69 11.66 12.59
CA ASP A 258 -15.48 10.43 12.69
C ASP A 258 -17.00 10.69 12.63
N ALA A 259 -17.46 11.84 13.12
CA ALA A 259 -18.87 12.22 13.08
C ALA A 259 -19.34 12.48 11.64
N GLY A 260 -18.51 13.11 10.81
CA GLY A 260 -18.77 13.33 9.39
C GLY A 260 -18.80 12.02 8.58
N LEU A 261 -17.94 11.06 8.91
CA LEU A 261 -17.91 9.78 8.18
C LEU A 261 -19.21 8.99 8.26
N LYS A 262 -19.98 9.13 9.34
CA LYS A 262 -21.30 8.48 9.47
C LYS A 262 -22.25 8.88 8.35
N GLN A 263 -22.07 10.06 7.75
CA GLN A 263 -22.88 10.53 6.62
C GLN A 263 -22.62 9.72 5.34
N LEU A 264 -21.46 9.06 5.22
CA LEU A 264 -21.05 8.30 4.03
C LEU A 264 -21.49 6.84 4.04
N ALA A 265 -21.99 6.33 5.17
CA ALA A 265 -22.34 4.92 5.36
C ALA A 265 -23.39 4.38 4.37
N GLY A 266 -24.23 5.27 3.81
CA GLY A 266 -25.25 4.93 2.80
C GLY A 266 -24.71 4.83 1.37
N LEU A 267 -23.49 5.28 1.10
CA LEU A 267 -22.90 5.32 -0.25
C LEU A 267 -22.27 3.96 -0.60
N LYS A 268 -23.12 2.94 -0.78
CA LYS A 268 -22.72 1.54 -0.94
C LYS A 268 -21.86 1.22 -2.16
N LYS A 269 -21.78 2.15 -3.13
CA LYS A 269 -20.93 2.04 -4.32
C LYS A 269 -19.52 2.59 -4.12
N LEU A 270 -19.21 3.19 -2.97
CA LEU A 270 -17.86 3.64 -2.68
C LEU A 270 -16.88 2.47 -2.72
N GLN A 271 -15.83 2.63 -3.52
CA GLN A 271 -14.74 1.68 -3.69
C GLN A 271 -13.46 2.22 -3.07
N SER A 272 -13.24 3.54 -3.11
CA SER A 272 -12.02 4.17 -2.60
C SER A 272 -12.35 5.44 -1.83
N VAL A 273 -11.93 5.48 -0.55
CA VAL A 273 -12.05 6.64 0.33
C VAL A 273 -10.69 6.98 0.91
N TYR A 274 -10.17 8.17 0.61
CA TYR A 274 -8.89 8.66 1.10
C TYR A 274 -9.08 9.75 2.16
N LEU A 275 -8.45 9.56 3.32
CA LEU A 275 -8.68 10.31 4.57
C LEU A 275 -7.36 10.75 5.23
N PHE A 276 -6.22 10.55 4.57
CA PHE A 276 -4.92 10.96 5.10
C PHE A 276 -4.92 12.45 5.47
N GLU A 277 -4.27 12.84 6.56
CA GLU A 277 -4.25 14.22 7.08
C GLU A 277 -5.63 14.84 7.38
N SER A 278 -6.70 14.03 7.47
CA SER A 278 -7.97 14.48 8.06
C SER A 278 -7.98 14.33 9.59
N LYS A 279 -9.06 14.77 10.25
CA LYS A 279 -9.28 14.59 11.70
C LYS A 279 -9.96 13.25 12.03
N VAL A 280 -10.07 12.35 11.06
CA VAL A 280 -10.62 10.99 11.26
C VAL A 280 -9.62 10.12 12.03
N THR A 281 -10.14 9.35 12.99
CA THR A 281 -9.39 8.38 13.77
C THR A 281 -9.46 6.97 13.18
N ASP A 282 -8.60 6.06 13.66
CA ASP A 282 -8.66 4.65 13.29
C ASP A 282 -10.01 4.00 13.69
N ALA A 283 -10.64 4.48 14.76
CA ALA A 283 -11.96 4.03 15.18
C ALA A 283 -13.04 4.45 14.17
N GLY A 284 -13.00 5.69 13.68
CA GLY A 284 -13.88 6.16 12.61
C GLY A 284 -13.71 5.37 11.31
N VAL A 285 -12.47 5.05 10.94
CA VAL A 285 -12.17 4.17 9.80
C VAL A 285 -12.73 2.77 10.00
N ALA A 286 -12.53 2.17 11.18
CA ALA A 286 -13.06 0.84 11.49
C ALA A 286 -14.59 0.79 11.38
N GLU A 287 -15.27 1.84 11.86
CA GLU A 287 -16.72 1.94 11.76
C GLU A 287 -17.20 2.10 10.31
N LEU A 288 -16.53 2.94 9.52
CA LEU A 288 -16.85 3.10 8.10
C LEU A 288 -16.58 1.80 7.31
N LYS A 289 -15.53 1.05 7.65
CA LYS A 289 -15.25 -0.29 7.07
C LYS A 289 -16.36 -1.30 7.37
N LYS A 290 -16.98 -1.26 8.55
CA LYS A 290 -18.16 -2.10 8.83
C LYS A 290 -19.34 -1.74 7.94
N ALA A 291 -19.55 -0.44 7.69
CA ALA A 291 -20.64 0.04 6.84
C ALA A 291 -20.39 -0.20 5.34
N LEU A 292 -19.12 -0.18 4.91
CA LEU A 292 -18.65 -0.30 3.53
C LEU A 292 -17.54 -1.37 3.44
N PRO A 293 -17.87 -2.66 3.63
CA PRO A 293 -16.86 -3.73 3.78
C PRO A 293 -16.02 -4.00 2.53
N THR A 294 -16.49 -3.56 1.36
CA THR A 294 -15.79 -3.71 0.07
C THR A 294 -14.93 -2.50 -0.30
N ALA A 295 -15.08 -1.37 0.42
CA ALA A 295 -14.36 -0.14 0.10
C ALA A 295 -12.94 -0.17 0.65
N ARG A 296 -11.97 0.24 -0.15
CA ARG A 296 -10.64 0.63 0.33
C ARG A 296 -10.75 1.96 1.05
N ILE A 297 -10.56 1.93 2.36
CA ILE A 297 -10.56 3.13 3.22
C ILE A 297 -9.15 3.31 3.76
N ASP A 298 -8.52 4.43 3.40
CA ASP A 298 -7.11 4.72 3.64
C ASP A 298 -6.96 6.06 4.38
N ASN A 299 -6.50 6.01 5.63
CA ASN A 299 -6.18 7.17 6.46
C ASN A 299 -4.66 7.31 6.69
N GLY A 300 -3.83 6.58 5.94
CA GLY A 300 -2.38 6.52 6.10
C GLY A 300 -1.89 5.87 7.41
N ALA A 301 -2.69 5.02 8.06
CA ALA A 301 -2.24 4.24 9.21
C ALA A 301 -0.99 3.40 8.91
N ASP A 302 -0.90 2.83 7.71
CA ASP A 302 0.26 2.06 7.27
C ASP A 302 1.54 2.92 7.27
N LEU A 303 1.45 4.19 6.85
CA LEU A 303 2.57 5.13 6.85
C LEU A 303 3.02 5.49 8.28
N LYS A 304 2.07 5.64 9.22
CA LYS A 304 2.38 5.88 10.63
C LYS A 304 3.12 4.70 11.25
N ALA A 305 2.74 3.48 10.91
CA ALA A 305 3.42 2.27 11.36
C ALA A 305 4.87 2.20 10.86
N PHE A 306 5.13 2.50 9.58
CA PHE A 306 6.49 2.56 9.05
C PHE A 306 7.33 3.69 9.70
N ALA A 307 6.74 4.85 9.92
CA ALA A 307 7.41 5.96 10.59
C ALA A 307 7.81 5.61 12.04
N ALA A 308 6.95 4.90 12.77
CA ALA A 308 7.25 4.42 14.12
C ALA A 308 8.40 3.41 14.14
N VAL A 309 8.44 2.47 13.19
CA VAL A 309 9.53 1.51 13.04
C VAL A 309 10.85 2.22 12.72
N ALA A 310 10.83 3.19 11.81
CA ALA A 310 12.01 3.97 11.47
C ALA A 310 12.53 4.82 12.66
N ALA A 311 11.62 5.41 13.44
CA ALA A 311 11.96 6.17 14.63
C ALA A 311 12.57 5.27 15.73
N ALA A 312 12.01 4.07 15.94
CA ALA A 312 12.55 3.10 16.89
C ALA A 312 13.96 2.62 16.48
N ALA A 313 14.16 2.31 15.20
CA ALA A 313 15.47 1.91 14.67
C ALA A 313 16.53 3.01 14.84
N LYS A 314 16.14 4.28 14.61
CA LYS A 314 17.02 5.43 14.83
C LYS A 314 17.38 5.60 16.30
N ALA A 315 16.41 5.51 17.21
CA ALA A 315 16.64 5.62 18.65
C ALA A 315 17.60 4.52 19.17
N GLU A 316 17.48 3.30 18.65
CA GLU A 316 18.39 2.20 19.00
C GLU A 316 19.82 2.43 18.48
N ALA A 317 19.96 2.97 17.27
CA ALA A 317 21.25 3.34 16.69
C ALA A 317 21.94 4.47 17.48
N ASP A 318 21.18 5.51 17.84
CA ASP A 318 21.68 6.64 18.63
C ASP A 318 22.15 6.20 20.02
N LYS A 319 21.42 5.28 20.67
CA LYS A 319 21.82 4.70 21.96
C LYS A 319 23.12 3.90 21.87
N LYS A 320 23.26 3.04 20.84
CA LYS A 320 24.49 2.26 20.60
C LYS A 320 25.70 3.17 20.32
N ALA A 321 25.49 4.27 19.60
CA ALA A 321 26.54 5.25 19.34
C ALA A 321 26.99 5.97 20.62
N GLU A 322 26.06 6.31 21.51
CA GLU A 322 26.36 6.94 22.80
C GLU A 322 27.13 5.99 23.74
N GLU A 323 26.71 4.72 23.81
CA GLU A 323 27.39 3.67 24.60
C GLU A 323 28.82 3.42 24.08
N ALA A 324 29.01 3.34 22.76
CA ALA A 324 30.33 3.18 22.15
C ALA A 324 31.25 4.38 22.45
N LYS A 325 30.70 5.60 22.42
CA LYS A 325 31.46 6.82 22.76
C LYS A 325 31.89 6.83 24.23
N LYS A 326 30.99 6.46 25.16
CA LYS A 326 31.32 6.34 26.60
C LYS A 326 32.37 5.26 26.86
N ALA A 327 32.27 4.11 26.19
CA ALA A 327 33.26 3.04 26.30
C ALA A 327 34.65 3.46 25.79
N ALA A 328 34.72 4.17 24.66
CA ALA A 328 35.97 4.71 24.12
C ALA A 328 36.60 5.76 25.05
N GLU A 329 35.79 6.61 25.68
CA GLU A 329 36.27 7.62 26.62
C GLU A 329 36.78 7.01 27.93
N ALA A 330 36.11 5.95 28.42
CA ALA A 330 36.55 5.17 29.59
C ALA A 330 37.86 4.43 29.31
N ALA A 331 38.01 3.82 28.13
CA ALA A 331 39.24 3.14 27.72
C ALA A 331 40.42 4.13 27.60
N LYS A 332 40.17 5.35 27.09
CA LYS A 332 41.18 6.40 27.02
C LYS A 332 41.62 6.89 28.41
N LYS A 333 40.70 7.03 29.36
CA LYS A 333 41.02 7.38 30.75
C LYS A 333 41.81 6.28 31.48
N ALA A 334 41.51 5.00 31.21
CA ALA A 334 42.25 3.87 31.77
C ALA A 334 43.69 3.78 31.23
N ALA A 335 43.89 4.08 29.94
CA ALA A 335 45.22 4.11 29.31
C ALA A 335 46.11 5.25 29.84
N ASP A 336 45.53 6.40 30.19
CA ASP A 336 46.27 7.54 30.76
C ASP A 336 46.72 7.28 32.21
N ALA A 337 45.90 6.56 32.99
CA ALA A 337 46.23 6.18 34.37
C ALA A 337 47.39 5.16 34.48
N GLY A 338 47.59 4.32 33.47
CA GLY A 338 48.68 3.32 33.44
C GLY A 338 50.07 3.86 33.15
N LYS A 339 50.21 5.17 32.85
CA LYS A 339 51.49 5.77 32.43
C LYS A 339 52.27 6.48 33.56
N LYS A 340 51.85 6.33 34.83
CA LYS A 340 52.49 6.97 35.98
C LYS A 340 53.50 6.11 36.77
N ASP A 341 53.65 4.82 36.46
CA ASP A 341 54.52 3.92 37.22
C ASP A 341 55.61 3.24 36.36
N GLU A 342 56.50 4.02 35.72
CA GLU A 342 57.79 3.47 35.27
C GLU A 342 58.93 4.47 35.54
N LYS A 343 59.55 4.31 36.72
CA LYS A 343 60.84 4.92 37.08
C LYS A 343 61.95 4.00 36.55
N LYS A 344 62.72 4.44 35.55
CA LYS A 344 63.88 3.70 35.03
C LYS A 344 65.20 4.25 35.62
N PRO A 345 66.08 3.41 36.21
CA PRO A 345 67.39 3.81 36.71
C PRO A 345 68.51 3.68 35.66
N ASP A 346 69.68 4.18 36.08
CA ASP A 346 70.88 4.63 35.39
C ASP A 346 71.60 3.71 34.38
N ALA A 347 72.42 4.39 33.56
CA ALA A 347 73.35 3.91 32.55
C ALA A 347 74.57 3.12 33.09
N PRO A 348 75.38 2.54 32.19
CA PRO A 348 76.74 3.09 32.05
C PRO A 348 77.29 3.18 30.60
N LYS A 349 78.36 3.97 30.48
CA LYS A 349 79.12 4.44 29.30
C LYS A 349 80.21 3.47 28.81
N ALA A 350 80.63 3.68 27.54
CA ALA A 350 81.99 3.63 26.94
C ALA A 350 81.87 3.10 25.48
N ASP A 351 82.56 3.56 24.42
CA ASP A 351 83.66 4.51 24.20
C ASP A 351 83.67 4.99 22.72
N GLU A 352 84.44 6.04 22.47
CA GLU A 352 84.58 6.86 21.25
C GLU A 352 85.04 6.15 19.96
N LYS A 353 84.61 6.69 18.80
CA LYS A 353 85.54 7.18 17.75
C LYS A 353 84.87 8.18 16.80
N LYS A 354 85.63 9.23 16.50
CA LYS A 354 85.30 10.44 15.72
C LYS A 354 85.37 10.23 14.20
N ASP A 355 84.97 11.32 13.52
CA ASP A 355 85.34 11.78 12.16
C ASP A 355 84.18 11.62 11.14
N ASP A 356 83.78 12.58 10.33
CA ASP A 356 83.98 14.03 10.26
C ASP A 356 83.01 14.58 9.17
N ALA A 357 82.83 15.90 9.16
CA ALA A 357 82.48 16.74 8.00
C ALA A 357 81.03 16.86 7.42
N LYS A 358 80.57 18.13 7.57
CA LYS A 358 79.97 19.04 6.56
C LYS A 358 78.47 18.89 6.21
N LYS A 359 77.57 19.74 6.72
CA LYS A 359 77.32 21.20 6.51
C LYS A 359 76.42 21.51 5.30
N LYS A 360 75.22 22.01 5.61
CA LYS A 360 74.40 23.12 5.02
C LYS A 360 72.93 22.72 5.19
N GLY A 361 72.06 23.42 5.90
CA GLY A 361 71.82 24.87 5.97
C GLY A 361 70.39 25.10 5.42
N LYS A 362 69.35 24.99 6.26
CA LYS A 362 68.61 26.05 6.98
C LYS A 362 67.63 26.86 6.10
N LYS A 363 66.40 26.95 6.64
CA LYS A 363 65.29 27.92 6.43
C LYS A 363 64.47 27.76 5.15
N ALA A 364 63.17 27.49 5.19
CA ALA A 364 62.04 28.12 5.92
C ALA A 364 61.48 29.33 5.18
N ASP A 365 60.16 29.27 4.98
CA ASP A 365 59.21 30.34 4.67
C ASP A 365 59.42 31.05 3.31
N ASP A 366 58.42 31.58 2.61
CA ASP A 366 57.05 31.93 2.92
C ASP A 366 56.29 32.04 1.58
N LYS A 367 54.96 31.93 1.64
CA LYS A 367 53.99 32.68 0.82
C LYS A 367 53.83 32.49 -0.71
N LYS A 368 52.55 32.29 -1.05
CA LYS A 368 51.74 33.04 -2.06
C LYS A 368 51.41 32.31 -3.37
N LYS A 369 50.31 31.55 -3.39
CA LYS A 369 49.02 32.00 -3.94
C LYS A 369 47.94 30.96 -3.76
#